data_AF-A0A3B0Z6A6-F1
#
_entry.id   AF-A0A3B0Z6A6-F1
#
_cell.length_a   1.000
_cell.length_b   1.000
_cell.length_c   1.000
_cell.angle_alpha   90.00
_cell.angle_beta   90.00
_cell.angle_gamma   90.00
#
_symmetry.space_group_name_H-M   'P 1'
#
loop_
_entity.id
_entity.type
_entity.pdbx_description
1 polymer ?
#
loop_
_entity_poly.entity_id
_entity_poly.type
_entity_poly.pdbx_seq_one_letter_code
_entity_poly.pdbx_strand_id
1 'polypeptide(L)'
;MIEKNNALKVEPNKKIRFTPPIKKQVNVSLKVSKPRNVDEISPIADYMAKEINVNSKSAEVAKINNLNNFSVKECEAQYKKNWYIRLMSLNEIQNCSKKAWVAPKAAIVAWAGNVRQGGRWDHKVIIPKMFHPRDPDLQHWHLYKNDLYYFDIWSNIHYGFVGKSCGFSDSDLLDGAGLEQYWSDKYADKTPKVTGGHPGMRKYDHEADRGTIQIGITLHKNDAKNVTAKELLKEIVNANLYKSKKPFPKDKPYPYK
;
A
#
# COMPACT_ATOMS: atom_id res chain seq x y z
N MET A 1 -1.54 -58.09 -74.12
CA MET A 1 -1.12 -57.12 -73.11
C MET A 1 -1.02 -57.85 -71.78
N ILE A 2 0.23 -57.95 -71.32
CA ILE A 2 0.84 -58.49 -70.09
C ILE A 2 0.11 -57.98 -68.83
N GLU A 3 0.00 -58.63 -67.66
CA GLU A 3 0.22 -59.99 -67.13
C GLU A 3 -0.47 -60.08 -65.74
N LYS A 4 -0.98 -61.28 -65.41
CA LYS A 4 -0.83 -62.07 -64.16
C LYS A 4 -0.63 -61.33 -62.82
N ASN A 5 -1.56 -61.46 -61.88
CA ASN A 5 -1.80 -62.59 -60.95
C ASN A 5 -0.97 -62.56 -59.65
N ASN A 6 -1.76 -62.79 -58.59
CA ASN A 6 -1.47 -63.52 -57.36
C ASN A 6 -0.91 -62.77 -56.15
N ALA A 7 -1.73 -62.92 -55.10
CA ALA A 7 -1.54 -62.45 -53.76
C ALA A 7 -0.60 -63.34 -52.95
N LEU A 8 0.08 -62.65 -52.02
CA LEU A 8 0.45 -63.01 -50.66
C LEU A 8 1.48 -64.13 -50.42
N LYS A 9 2.66 -63.70 -49.96
CA LYS A 9 3.33 -64.23 -48.76
C LYS A 9 4.05 -63.10 -48.01
N VAL A 10 4.00 -63.19 -46.69
CA VAL A 10 4.52 -62.24 -45.69
C VAL A 10 6.00 -62.51 -45.42
N GLU A 11 6.81 -61.45 -45.24
CA GLU A 11 8.10 -61.53 -44.54
C GLU A 11 8.29 -60.39 -43.51
N PRO A 12 9.10 -60.61 -42.45
CA PRO A 12 8.97 -59.93 -41.16
C PRO A 12 9.99 -58.80 -40.90
N ASN A 13 9.64 -57.93 -39.94
CA ASN A 13 10.51 -57.04 -39.16
C ASN A 13 11.49 -56.11 -39.91
N LYS A 14 11.05 -54.86 -40.13
CA LYS A 14 11.96 -53.72 -40.32
C LYS A 14 11.71 -52.67 -39.24
N LYS A 15 12.65 -52.54 -38.30
CA LYS A 15 12.68 -51.49 -37.26
C LYS A 15 12.61 -50.10 -37.92
N ILE A 16 11.54 -49.36 -37.67
CA ILE A 16 11.41 -47.95 -38.08
C ILE A 16 12.26 -47.11 -37.12
N ARG A 17 13.37 -46.53 -37.60
CA ARG A 17 14.13 -45.51 -36.88
C ARG A 17 13.48 -44.14 -37.15
N PHE A 18 12.93 -43.51 -36.11
CA PHE A 18 12.55 -42.10 -36.17
C PHE A 18 13.80 -41.23 -36.03
N THR A 19 14.14 -40.49 -37.08
CA THR A 19 15.07 -39.35 -36.97
C THR A 19 14.32 -38.13 -36.43
N PRO A 20 14.79 -37.47 -35.36
CA PRO A 20 14.14 -36.26 -34.86
C PRO A 20 14.32 -35.09 -35.85
N PRO A 21 13.36 -34.15 -35.91
CA PRO A 21 13.43 -33.05 -36.86
C PRO A 21 14.52 -32.04 -36.47
N ILE A 22 15.27 -31.61 -37.49
CA ILE A 22 16.34 -30.62 -37.39
C ILE A 22 15.77 -29.29 -36.88
N LYS A 23 16.13 -28.88 -35.66
CA LYS A 23 15.83 -27.53 -35.14
C LYS A 23 16.73 -26.52 -35.84
N LYS A 24 16.17 -25.69 -36.72
CA LYS A 24 16.82 -24.44 -37.17
C LYS A 24 16.97 -23.52 -35.96
N GLN A 25 18.20 -23.32 -35.49
CA GLN A 25 18.51 -22.23 -34.56
C GLN A 25 18.43 -20.91 -35.32
N VAL A 26 17.34 -20.18 -35.10
CA VAL A 26 17.26 -18.77 -35.48
C VAL A 26 17.96 -17.98 -34.37
N ASN A 27 19.21 -17.60 -34.59
CA ASN A 27 19.92 -16.67 -33.71
C ASN A 27 19.35 -15.26 -33.91
N VAL A 28 18.26 -14.95 -33.20
CA VAL A 28 17.81 -13.57 -33.04
C VAL A 28 18.78 -12.91 -32.06
N SER A 29 19.74 -12.14 -32.58
CA SER A 29 20.53 -11.22 -31.77
C SER A 29 19.59 -10.13 -31.23
N LEU A 30 19.02 -10.38 -30.05
CA LEU A 30 18.37 -9.35 -29.26
C LEU A 30 19.46 -8.34 -28.90
N LYS A 31 19.47 -7.20 -29.60
CA LYS A 31 20.22 -6.03 -29.17
C LYS A 31 19.71 -5.67 -27.77
N VAL A 32 20.46 -6.06 -26.74
CA VAL A 32 20.24 -5.61 -25.37
C VAL A 32 20.50 -4.12 -25.37
N SER A 33 19.43 -3.33 -25.49
CA SER A 33 19.52 -1.89 -25.33
C SER A 33 20.03 -1.61 -23.92
N LYS A 34 21.03 -0.72 -23.78
CA LYS A 34 21.53 -0.21 -22.49
C LYS A 34 20.36 0.00 -21.51
N PRO A 35 20.51 -0.31 -20.21
CA PRO A 35 19.43 -0.13 -19.25
C PRO A 35 19.02 1.35 -19.30
N ARG A 36 17.79 1.60 -19.78
CA ARG A 36 17.17 2.92 -19.62
C ARG A 36 17.22 3.24 -18.13
N ASN A 37 17.41 4.51 -17.76
CA ASN A 37 17.08 4.96 -16.41
C ASN A 37 15.64 4.55 -16.16
N VAL A 38 15.47 3.49 -15.39
CA VAL A 38 14.18 2.86 -15.24
C VAL A 38 13.58 3.39 -13.95
N ASP A 39 12.45 4.05 -14.14
CA ASP A 39 11.70 4.73 -13.12
C ASP A 39 10.48 3.87 -12.77
N GLU A 40 10.62 3.05 -11.74
CA GLU A 40 9.53 2.20 -11.23
C GLU A 40 8.65 2.93 -10.22
N ILE A 41 9.16 3.99 -9.60
CA ILE A 41 8.46 4.68 -8.51
C ILE A 41 7.57 5.82 -8.98
N SER A 42 7.85 6.48 -10.10
CA SER A 42 7.00 7.60 -10.57
C SER A 42 5.56 7.16 -10.87
N PRO A 43 5.31 6.02 -11.56
CA PRO A 43 3.94 5.54 -11.75
C PRO A 43 3.24 5.19 -10.44
N ILE A 44 3.98 4.67 -9.45
CA ILE A 44 3.44 4.37 -8.11
C ILE A 44 3.11 5.68 -7.39
N ALA A 45 3.99 6.68 -7.46
CA ALA A 45 3.76 8.00 -6.87
C ALA A 45 2.53 8.69 -7.48
N ASP A 46 2.32 8.58 -8.79
CA ASP A 46 1.11 9.08 -9.47
C ASP A 46 -0.16 8.40 -8.95
N TYR A 47 -0.13 7.08 -8.79
CA TYR A 47 -1.24 6.34 -8.20
C TYR A 47 -1.49 6.74 -6.75
N MET A 48 -0.44 6.79 -5.92
CA MET A 48 -0.55 7.10 -4.50
C MET A 48 -0.98 8.53 -4.24
N ALA A 49 -0.54 9.49 -5.06
CA ALA A 49 -1.04 10.86 -4.99
C ALA A 49 -2.56 10.92 -5.23
N LYS A 50 -3.07 10.15 -6.20
CA LYS A 50 -4.52 10.05 -6.45
C LYS A 50 -5.23 9.40 -5.27
N GLU A 51 -4.73 8.28 -4.77
CA GLU A 51 -5.32 7.58 -3.61
C GLU A 51 -5.36 8.48 -2.37
N ILE A 52 -4.27 9.20 -2.06
CA ILE A 52 -4.23 10.14 -0.94
C ILE A 52 -5.29 11.24 -1.13
N ASN A 53 -5.37 11.84 -2.31
CA ASN A 53 -6.31 12.94 -2.57
C ASN A 53 -7.78 12.49 -2.56
N VAL A 54 -8.07 11.29 -3.06
CA VAL A 54 -9.42 10.70 -3.05
C VAL A 54 -9.80 10.30 -1.64
N ASN A 55 -8.94 9.53 -0.96
CA ASN A 55 -9.27 8.95 0.34
C ASN A 55 -9.38 10.03 1.42
N SER A 56 -8.49 11.04 1.43
CA SER A 56 -8.54 12.18 2.37
C SER A 56 -9.83 13.02 2.28
N LYS A 57 -10.54 12.95 1.15
CA LYS A 57 -11.79 13.70 0.91
C LYS A 57 -13.02 12.79 0.92
N SER A 58 -12.85 11.52 1.27
CA SER A 58 -13.95 10.54 1.28
C SER A 58 -14.97 10.81 2.39
N ALA A 59 -16.18 10.30 2.18
CA ALA A 59 -17.24 10.36 3.19
C ALA A 59 -16.83 9.65 4.49
N GLU A 60 -16.04 8.58 4.40
CA GLU A 60 -15.49 7.88 5.56
C GLU A 60 -14.53 8.73 6.36
N VAL A 61 -13.62 9.46 5.71
CA VAL A 61 -12.73 10.40 6.41
C VAL A 61 -13.54 11.49 7.10
N ALA A 62 -14.54 12.07 6.41
CA ALA A 62 -15.43 13.06 7.03
C ALA A 62 -16.17 12.49 8.25
N LYS A 63 -16.63 11.24 8.18
CA LYS A 63 -17.29 10.55 9.30
C LYS A 63 -16.34 10.36 10.49
N ILE A 64 -15.12 9.88 10.25
CA ILE A 64 -14.12 9.68 11.31
C ILE A 64 -13.70 11.02 11.91
N ASN A 65 -13.51 12.04 11.08
CA ASN A 65 -13.20 13.40 11.51
C ASN A 65 -14.29 13.98 12.43
N ASN A 66 -15.56 13.85 12.05
CA ASN A 66 -16.68 14.28 12.88
C ASN A 66 -16.73 13.56 14.24
N LEU A 67 -16.32 12.29 14.29
CA LEU A 67 -16.25 11.53 15.54
C LEU A 67 -15.08 12.00 16.42
N ASN A 68 -13.90 12.24 15.83
CA ASN A 68 -12.72 12.74 16.55
C ASN A 68 -12.90 14.19 17.04
N ASN A 69 -13.66 15.00 16.32
CA ASN A 69 -13.94 16.40 16.66
C ASN A 69 -15.31 16.59 17.34
N PHE A 70 -15.92 15.53 17.87
CA PHE A 70 -17.23 15.64 18.51
C PHE A 70 -17.21 16.62 19.69
N SER A 71 -18.07 17.64 19.63
CA SER A 71 -18.20 18.65 20.68
C SER A 71 -19.53 18.54 21.41
N VAL A 72 -19.48 18.32 22.73
CA VAL A 72 -20.67 18.34 23.60
C VAL A 72 -21.37 19.69 23.51
N LYS A 73 -20.62 20.79 23.46
CA LYS A 73 -21.16 22.16 23.37
C LYS A 73 -21.95 22.36 22.08
N GLU A 74 -21.41 21.91 20.95
CA GLU A 74 -22.10 22.03 19.65
C GLU A 74 -23.32 21.12 19.59
N CYS A 75 -23.20 19.90 20.13
CA CYS A 75 -24.32 18.97 20.29
C CYS A 75 -25.47 19.63 21.08
N GLU A 76 -25.19 20.16 22.26
CA GLU A 76 -26.18 20.86 23.09
C GLU A 76 -26.75 22.11 22.41
N ALA A 77 -25.92 22.87 21.69
CA ALA A 77 -26.38 24.06 20.96
C ALA A 77 -27.37 23.69 19.85
N GLN A 78 -27.13 22.61 19.12
CA GLN A 78 -28.07 22.10 18.10
C GLN A 78 -29.40 21.66 18.73
N TYR A 79 -29.36 20.93 19.85
CA TYR A 79 -30.56 20.56 20.59
C TYR A 79 -31.35 21.80 21.04
N LYS A 80 -30.66 22.81 21.56
CA LYS A 80 -31.27 24.08 21.96
C LYS A 80 -31.87 24.85 20.76
N LYS A 81 -31.33 24.72 19.55
CA LYS A 81 -31.87 25.41 18.38
C LYS A 81 -33.20 24.81 17.89
N ASN A 82 -33.42 23.51 18.10
CA ASN A 82 -34.57 22.80 17.57
C ASN A 82 -35.74 22.74 18.58
N TRP A 83 -36.68 23.68 18.44
CA TRP A 83 -37.79 23.85 19.38
C TRP A 83 -38.68 22.60 19.54
N TYR A 84 -38.90 21.83 18.47
CA TYR A 84 -39.70 20.61 18.52
C TYR A 84 -39.02 19.49 19.30
N ILE A 85 -37.68 19.45 19.29
CA ILE A 85 -36.91 18.48 20.10
C ILE A 85 -37.03 18.85 21.58
N ARG A 86 -36.94 20.13 21.92
CA ARG A 86 -37.18 20.62 23.30
C ARG A 86 -38.57 20.25 23.83
N LEU A 87 -39.58 20.23 22.96
CA LEU A 87 -40.94 19.87 23.32
C LEU A 87 -41.11 18.36 23.59
N MET A 88 -40.35 17.52 22.90
CA MET A 88 -40.52 16.05 22.92
C MET A 88 -39.50 15.31 23.81
N SER A 89 -38.52 15.99 24.41
CA SER A 89 -37.37 15.31 25.02
C SER A 89 -36.87 15.95 26.32
N LEU A 90 -36.98 15.18 27.43
CA LEU A 90 -36.39 15.52 28.74
C LEU A 90 -35.08 14.76 29.04
N ASN A 91 -34.67 13.77 28.21
CA ASN A 91 -33.53 12.87 28.49
C ASN A 91 -32.29 13.05 27.57
N GLU A 92 -32.27 14.01 26.65
CA GLU A 92 -31.24 14.06 25.59
C GLU A 92 -29.94 14.84 25.88
N ILE A 93 -29.88 15.71 26.89
CA ILE A 93 -28.58 16.34 27.26
C ILE A 93 -27.59 15.26 27.73
N GLN A 94 -28.06 14.25 28.48
CA GLN A 94 -27.26 13.08 28.84
C GLN A 94 -26.76 12.30 27.61
N ASN A 95 -27.45 12.37 26.47
CA ASN A 95 -27.02 11.71 25.24
C ASN A 95 -25.82 12.40 24.59
N CYS A 96 -25.64 13.72 24.72
CA CYS A 96 -24.44 14.39 24.20
C CYS A 96 -23.17 13.95 24.94
N SER A 97 -23.20 13.90 26.28
CA SER A 97 -22.06 13.43 27.07
C SER A 97 -21.75 11.95 26.79
N LYS A 98 -22.78 11.09 26.71
CA LYS A 98 -22.59 9.68 26.32
C LYS A 98 -21.98 9.54 24.93
N LYS A 99 -22.44 10.33 23.94
CA LYS A 99 -21.86 10.36 22.59
C LYS A 99 -20.39 10.77 22.62
N ALA A 100 -20.02 11.78 23.42
CA ALA A 100 -18.62 12.19 23.55
C ALA A 100 -17.70 11.08 24.07
N TRP A 101 -18.18 10.24 24.99
CA TRP A 101 -17.41 9.09 25.49
C TRP A 101 -17.22 7.97 24.46
N VAL A 102 -18.18 7.80 23.54
CA VAL A 102 -18.18 6.71 22.55
C VAL A 102 -17.54 7.14 21.23
N ALA A 103 -17.65 8.42 20.84
CA ALA A 103 -17.24 8.89 19.52
C ALA A 103 -15.75 8.64 19.20
N PRO A 104 -14.78 8.94 20.08
CA PRO A 104 -13.37 8.63 19.80
C PRO A 104 -13.11 7.13 19.61
N LYS A 105 -13.79 6.27 20.38
CA LYS A 105 -13.68 4.81 20.24
C LYS A 105 -14.24 4.34 18.90
N ALA A 106 -15.39 4.89 18.50
CA ALA A 106 -15.98 4.61 17.20
C ALA A 106 -15.07 5.10 16.04
N ALA A 107 -14.39 6.24 16.22
CA ALA A 107 -13.40 6.74 15.26
C ALA A 107 -12.24 5.76 15.08
N ILE A 108 -11.66 5.27 16.19
CA ILE A 108 -10.58 4.27 16.17
C ILE A 108 -11.03 2.97 15.49
N VAL A 109 -12.21 2.45 15.82
CA VAL A 109 -12.72 1.21 15.22
C VAL A 109 -12.96 1.39 13.72
N ALA A 110 -13.56 2.50 13.32
CA ALA A 110 -13.77 2.82 11.91
C ALA A 110 -12.43 2.97 11.16
N TRP A 111 -11.46 3.66 11.75
CA TRP A 111 -10.12 3.81 11.20
C TRP A 111 -9.43 2.45 11.03
N ALA A 112 -9.35 1.66 12.10
CA ALA A 112 -8.72 0.34 12.11
C ALA A 112 -9.31 -0.61 11.07
N GLY A 113 -10.64 -0.57 10.87
CA GLY A 113 -11.31 -1.38 9.85
C GLY A 113 -10.88 -1.05 8.41
N ASN A 114 -10.46 0.18 8.15
CA ASN A 114 -10.01 0.62 6.82
C ASN A 114 -8.52 0.32 6.57
N VAL A 115 -7.67 0.46 7.59
CA VAL A 115 -6.20 0.33 7.48
C VAL A 115 -5.64 -1.04 7.85
N ARG A 116 -6.45 -1.92 8.45
CA ARG A 116 -6.04 -3.30 8.75
C ARG A 116 -5.54 -4.02 7.50
N GLN A 117 -4.81 -5.11 7.69
CA GLN A 117 -4.40 -6.00 6.59
C GLN A 117 -5.60 -6.42 5.72
N GLY A 118 -5.46 -6.23 4.40
CA GLY A 118 -6.51 -6.47 3.40
C GLY A 118 -7.68 -5.48 3.47
N GLY A 119 -7.57 -4.42 4.28
CA GLY A 119 -8.48 -3.28 4.29
C GLY A 119 -8.34 -2.44 3.02
N ARG A 120 -9.31 -1.55 2.79
CA ARG A 120 -9.36 -0.75 1.56
C ARG A 120 -8.21 0.26 1.44
N TRP A 121 -7.61 0.67 2.56
CA TRP A 121 -6.46 1.58 2.61
C TRP A 121 -5.14 0.84 2.82
N ASP A 122 -5.16 -0.50 2.79
CA ASP A 122 -3.96 -1.32 2.79
C ASP A 122 -3.36 -1.42 1.38
N HIS A 123 -2.57 -0.42 1.02
CA HIS A 123 -1.89 -0.38 -0.27
C HIS A 123 -0.72 -1.37 -0.38
N LYS A 124 -0.32 -2.02 0.73
CA LYS A 124 0.78 -3.01 0.74
C LYS A 124 0.46 -4.21 -0.15
N VAL A 125 -0.82 -4.58 -0.26
CA VAL A 125 -1.25 -5.69 -1.14
C VAL A 125 -1.49 -5.25 -2.58
N ILE A 126 -1.85 -3.97 -2.80
CA ILE A 126 -2.27 -3.45 -4.12
C ILE A 126 -1.06 -3.13 -4.99
N ILE A 127 -0.06 -2.43 -4.44
CA ILE A 127 1.10 -1.93 -5.21
C ILE A 127 1.86 -3.08 -5.87
N PRO A 128 2.23 -4.17 -5.16
CA PRO A 128 2.93 -5.31 -5.78
C PRO A 128 2.16 -6.02 -6.89
N LYS A 129 0.84 -5.93 -6.91
CA LYS A 129 -0.05 -6.55 -7.91
C LYS A 129 -0.27 -5.66 -9.12
N MET A 130 -0.35 -4.34 -8.91
CA MET A 130 -0.63 -3.37 -9.96
C MET A 130 0.65 -2.97 -10.71
N PHE A 131 1.76 -2.82 -10.00
CA PHE A 131 3.04 -2.37 -10.52
C PHE A 131 4.02 -3.52 -10.53
N HIS A 132 4.08 -4.23 -11.66
CA HIS A 132 4.95 -5.38 -11.83
C HIS A 132 6.41 -4.93 -11.84
N PRO A 133 7.24 -5.41 -10.90
CA PRO A 133 8.66 -5.10 -10.91
C PRO A 133 9.35 -5.90 -12.00
N ARG A 134 10.49 -5.38 -12.44
CA ARG A 134 11.39 -6.12 -13.35
C ARG A 134 11.86 -7.45 -12.76
N ASP A 135 12.05 -7.50 -11.45
CA ASP A 135 12.48 -8.71 -10.74
C ASP A 135 11.38 -9.22 -9.80
N PRO A 136 10.68 -10.31 -10.17
CA PRO A 136 9.67 -10.93 -9.31
C PRO A 136 10.20 -11.38 -7.95
N ASP A 137 11.49 -11.73 -7.85
CA ASP A 137 12.10 -12.18 -6.59
C ASP A 137 12.32 -11.02 -5.60
N LEU A 138 12.29 -9.77 -6.09
CA LEU A 138 12.43 -8.54 -5.31
C LEU A 138 11.12 -7.75 -5.27
N GLN A 139 9.96 -8.40 -5.32
CA GLN A 139 8.64 -7.77 -5.51
C GLN A 139 8.32 -6.59 -4.55
N HIS A 140 9.00 -6.55 -3.41
CA HIS A 140 8.89 -5.51 -2.40
C HIS A 140 9.77 -4.26 -2.63
N TRP A 141 10.58 -4.23 -3.70
CA TRP A 141 11.52 -3.16 -3.99
C TRP A 141 11.30 -2.58 -5.39
N HIS A 142 11.33 -1.26 -5.49
CA HIS A 142 11.17 -0.52 -6.75
C HIS A 142 12.41 0.33 -7.03
N LEU A 143 12.91 0.26 -8.27
CA LEU A 143 14.10 0.97 -8.72
C LEU A 143 13.77 2.41 -9.09
N TYR A 144 14.59 3.33 -8.57
CA TYR A 144 14.63 4.71 -9.05
C TYR A 144 16.07 5.19 -9.14
N LYS A 145 16.48 5.58 -10.35
CA LYS A 145 17.88 5.91 -10.65
C LYS A 145 18.80 4.74 -10.28
N ASN A 146 19.57 4.87 -9.20
CA ASN A 146 20.53 3.87 -8.73
C ASN A 146 20.14 3.23 -7.39
N ASP A 147 18.96 3.56 -6.86
CA ASP A 147 18.54 3.20 -5.51
C ASP A 147 17.26 2.37 -5.53
N LEU A 148 17.15 1.45 -4.58
CA LEU A 148 15.94 0.66 -4.36
C LEU A 148 15.15 1.20 -3.18
N TYR A 149 13.84 1.32 -3.38
CA TYR A 149 12.87 1.81 -2.41
C TYR A 149 11.88 0.71 -2.05
N TYR A 150 11.66 0.51 -0.75
CA TYR A 150 10.74 -0.50 -0.25
C TYR A 150 9.28 -0.05 -0.42
N PHE A 151 8.39 -0.95 -0.82
CA PHE A 151 7.00 -0.61 -1.17
C PHE A 151 6.15 -0.09 0.01
N ASP A 152 6.49 -0.43 1.25
CA ASP A 152 5.72 0.01 2.43
C ASP A 152 5.73 1.54 2.65
N ILE A 153 6.73 2.25 2.08
CA ILE A 153 6.83 3.71 2.11
C ILE A 153 5.50 4.38 1.72
N TRP A 154 4.86 3.87 0.67
CA TRP A 154 3.66 4.44 0.09
C TRP A 154 2.46 4.35 1.03
N SER A 155 2.23 3.16 1.59
CA SER A 155 1.14 2.91 2.54
C SER A 155 1.31 3.72 3.82
N ASN A 156 2.54 3.88 4.30
CA ASN A 156 2.83 4.66 5.50
C ASN A 156 2.63 6.18 5.29
N ILE A 157 3.04 6.71 4.14
CA ILE A 157 2.76 8.11 3.79
C ILE A 157 1.24 8.34 3.70
N HIS A 158 0.51 7.42 3.06
CA HIS A 158 -0.96 7.47 2.98
C HIS A 158 -1.59 7.43 4.38
N TYR A 159 -1.18 6.48 5.22
CA TYR A 159 -1.62 6.35 6.61
C TYR A 159 -1.43 7.66 7.38
N GLY A 160 -0.24 8.26 7.29
CA GLY A 160 0.06 9.55 7.91
C GLY A 160 -0.86 10.67 7.41
N PHE A 161 -0.96 10.84 6.09
CA PHE A 161 -1.74 11.94 5.51
C PHE A 161 -3.25 11.81 5.76
N VAL A 162 -3.83 10.65 5.41
CA VAL A 162 -5.27 10.40 5.54
C VAL A 162 -5.68 10.31 7.01
N GLY A 163 -4.80 9.80 7.88
CA GLY A 163 -4.99 9.82 9.31
C GLY A 163 -5.12 11.24 9.88
N LYS A 164 -4.31 12.19 9.40
CA LYS A 164 -4.47 13.61 9.75
C LYS A 164 -5.79 14.18 9.23
N SER A 165 -6.22 13.80 8.02
CA SER A 165 -7.53 14.22 7.50
C SER A 165 -8.70 13.66 8.32
N CYS A 166 -8.53 12.49 8.94
CA CYS A 166 -9.46 11.91 9.92
C CYS A 166 -9.47 12.63 11.27
N GLY A 167 -8.62 13.65 11.49
CA GLY A 167 -8.56 14.39 12.75
C GLY A 167 -7.71 13.74 13.84
N PHE A 168 -6.92 12.70 13.53
CA PHE A 168 -6.02 12.11 14.51
C PHE A 168 -4.82 13.02 14.83
N SER A 169 -4.33 12.96 16.07
CA SER A 169 -3.07 13.60 16.42
C SER A 169 -1.87 12.86 15.82
N ASP A 170 -0.72 13.52 15.75
CA ASP A 170 0.51 12.86 15.28
C ASP A 170 0.89 11.68 16.20
N SER A 171 0.63 11.84 17.51
CA SER A 171 0.86 10.81 18.52
C SER A 171 -0.02 9.59 18.26
N ASP A 172 -1.31 9.78 17.99
CA ASP A 172 -2.24 8.69 17.73
C ASP A 172 -1.81 7.87 16.52
N LEU A 173 -1.34 8.53 15.46
CA LEU A 173 -0.90 7.87 14.24
C LEU A 173 0.38 7.06 14.48
N LEU A 174 1.40 7.67 15.08
CA LEU A 174 2.68 7.01 15.36
C LEU A 174 2.54 5.88 16.39
N ASP A 175 1.75 6.08 17.44
CA ASP A 175 1.49 5.04 18.43
C ASP A 175 0.59 3.92 17.89
N GLY A 176 -0.38 4.26 17.02
CA GLY A 176 -1.20 3.27 16.32
C GLY A 176 -0.37 2.33 15.45
N ALA A 177 0.60 2.86 14.70
CA ALA A 177 1.51 2.05 13.90
C ALA A 177 2.41 1.15 14.78
N GLY A 178 2.99 1.70 15.85
CA GLY A 178 3.80 0.90 16.77
C GLY A 178 2.99 -0.16 17.54
N LEU A 179 1.71 0.10 17.83
CA LEU A 179 0.81 -0.88 18.41
C LEU A 179 0.54 -2.04 17.43
N GLU A 180 0.31 -1.73 16.15
CA GLU A 180 0.12 -2.74 15.11
C GLU A 180 1.37 -3.63 14.97
N GLN A 181 2.55 -3.03 14.86
CA GLN A 181 3.82 -3.77 14.78
C GLN A 181 4.04 -4.67 16.00
N TYR A 182 3.74 -4.17 17.21
CA TYR A 182 3.83 -4.96 18.44
C TYR A 182 2.95 -6.21 18.40
N TRP A 183 1.70 -6.07 17.94
CA TRP A 183 0.78 -7.21 17.85
C TRP A 183 1.18 -8.16 16.72
N SER A 184 1.56 -7.64 15.56
CA SER A 184 2.01 -8.44 14.42
C SER A 184 3.26 -9.28 14.74
N ASP A 185 4.22 -8.74 15.48
CA ASP A 185 5.36 -9.51 15.97
C ASP A 185 4.92 -10.62 16.92
N LYS A 186 4.02 -10.33 17.88
CA LYS A 186 3.49 -11.35 18.79
C LYS A 186 2.75 -12.47 18.07
N TYR A 187 1.89 -12.15 17.10
CA TYR A 187 1.17 -13.17 16.33
C TYR A 187 2.10 -14.01 15.45
N ALA A 188 3.27 -13.49 15.09
CA ALA A 188 4.30 -14.20 14.36
C ALA A 188 5.31 -14.93 15.28
N ASP A 189 5.01 -15.07 16.57
CA ASP A 189 5.90 -15.65 17.60
C ASP A 189 7.28 -14.97 17.66
N LYS A 190 7.35 -13.67 17.35
CA LYS A 190 8.55 -12.83 17.45
C LYS A 190 8.48 -11.97 18.70
N THR A 191 9.63 -11.74 19.32
CA THR A 191 9.75 -10.76 20.40
C THR A 191 9.65 -9.34 19.83
N PRO A 192 8.66 -8.52 20.23
CA PRO A 192 8.55 -7.14 19.77
C PRO A 192 9.82 -6.35 20.13
N LYS A 193 10.41 -5.69 19.14
CA LYS A 193 11.67 -4.98 19.31
C LYS A 193 11.42 -3.50 19.54
N VAL A 194 12.09 -2.92 20.53
CA VAL A 194 12.12 -1.47 20.71
C VAL A 194 13.15 -0.88 19.76
N THR A 195 12.75 0.08 18.94
CA THR A 195 13.64 0.82 18.04
C THR A 195 13.71 2.29 18.49
N GLY A 196 14.81 2.65 19.13
CA GLY A 196 15.07 4.01 19.60
C GLY A 196 14.39 4.40 20.93
N GLY A 197 14.66 5.63 21.39
CA GLY A 197 14.22 6.18 22.68
C GLY A 197 12.87 6.91 22.64
N HIS A 198 11.90 6.43 21.87
CA HIS A 198 10.60 7.11 21.72
C HIS A 198 9.62 6.74 22.85
N PRO A 199 8.76 7.68 23.30
CA PRO A 199 7.69 7.38 24.25
C PRO A 199 6.53 6.64 23.58
N GLY A 200 5.64 6.03 24.37
CA GLY A 200 4.42 5.41 23.85
C GLY A 200 4.65 4.10 23.10
N MET A 201 3.69 3.73 22.23
CA MET A 201 3.74 2.50 21.44
C MET A 201 4.60 2.64 20.20
N ARG A 202 4.83 3.87 19.70
CA ARG A 202 5.67 4.12 18.50
C ARG A 202 7.10 3.59 18.62
N LYS A 203 7.58 3.33 19.84
CA LYS A 203 8.88 2.71 20.11
C LYS A 203 9.01 1.31 19.53
N TYR A 204 7.90 0.62 19.25
CA TYR A 204 7.89 -0.71 18.65
C TYR A 204 7.86 -0.69 17.12
N ASP A 205 7.49 0.45 16.52
CA ASP A 205 7.49 0.63 15.07
C ASP A 205 8.93 0.60 14.52
N HIS A 206 9.13 0.41 13.22
CA HIS A 206 10.45 0.58 12.62
C HIS A 206 10.77 2.06 12.39
N GLU A 207 12.05 2.46 12.50
CA GLU A 207 12.46 3.86 12.34
C GLU A 207 12.06 4.46 11.00
N ALA A 208 12.21 3.67 9.93
CA ALA A 208 11.87 4.12 8.60
C ALA A 208 10.35 4.12 8.33
N ASP A 209 9.56 3.29 9.04
CA ASP A 209 8.10 3.34 9.00
C ASP A 209 7.59 4.62 9.67
N ARG A 210 8.09 4.93 10.88
CA ARG A 210 7.84 6.22 11.54
C ARG A 210 8.22 7.40 10.66
N GLY A 211 9.39 7.36 10.04
CA GLY A 211 9.86 8.43 9.15
C GLY A 211 8.94 8.65 7.95
N THR A 212 8.43 7.58 7.35
CA THR A 212 7.51 7.67 6.20
C THR A 212 6.10 8.10 6.60
N ILE A 213 5.60 7.68 7.76
CA ILE A 213 4.36 8.24 8.35
C ILE A 213 4.52 9.74 8.58
N GLN A 214 5.67 10.18 9.10
CA GLN A 214 5.96 11.58 9.37
C GLN A 214 5.98 12.44 8.09
N ILE A 215 6.42 11.90 6.95
CA ILE A 215 6.30 12.57 5.64
C ILE A 215 4.82 12.86 5.34
N GLY A 216 3.94 11.86 5.47
CA GLY A 216 2.50 12.03 5.26
C GLY A 216 1.86 13.07 6.18
N ILE A 217 2.21 13.04 7.47
CA ILE A 217 1.75 14.03 8.47
C ILE A 217 2.20 15.45 8.07
N THR A 218 3.46 15.60 7.66
CA THR A 218 4.04 16.89 7.29
C THR A 218 3.39 17.46 6.04
N LEU A 219 3.18 16.62 5.01
CA LEU A 219 2.47 17.00 3.80
C LEU A 219 1.06 17.53 4.11
N HIS A 220 0.33 16.87 5.01
CA HIS A 220 -1.00 17.33 5.43
C HIS A 220 -0.93 18.67 6.19
N LYS A 221 0.02 18.82 7.12
CA LYS A 221 0.16 20.05 7.93
C LYS A 221 0.54 21.27 7.10
N ASN A 222 1.24 21.07 5.99
CA ASN A 222 1.57 22.13 5.03
C ASN A 222 0.37 22.54 4.17
N ASP A 223 -0.85 22.11 4.54
CA ASP A 223 -2.12 22.39 3.87
C ASP A 223 -2.11 22.01 2.38
N ALA A 224 -1.44 20.89 2.05
CA ALA A 224 -1.40 20.35 0.71
C ALA A 224 -2.80 19.85 0.32
N LYS A 225 -3.62 20.74 -0.25
CA LYS A 225 -4.99 20.42 -0.68
C LYS A 225 -5.04 19.34 -1.76
N ASN A 226 -3.96 19.20 -2.53
CA ASN A 226 -3.77 18.18 -3.54
C ASN A 226 -2.30 17.76 -3.55
N VAL A 227 -2.00 16.57 -3.06
CA VAL A 227 -0.68 15.97 -3.12
C VAL A 227 -0.36 15.59 -4.57
N THR A 228 0.84 15.90 -5.03
CA THR A 228 1.34 15.50 -6.36
C THR A 228 2.39 14.40 -6.26
N ALA A 229 2.52 13.59 -7.31
CA ALA A 229 3.58 12.57 -7.39
C ALA A 229 4.97 13.19 -7.26
N LYS A 230 5.19 14.37 -7.84
CA LYS A 230 6.45 15.10 -7.77
C LYS A 230 6.83 15.45 -6.32
N GLU A 231 5.87 15.88 -5.52
CA GLU A 231 6.09 16.16 -4.09
C GLU A 231 6.40 14.89 -3.32
N LEU A 232 5.63 13.82 -3.54
CA LEU A 232 5.90 12.52 -2.90
C LEU A 232 7.31 12.02 -3.20
N LEU A 233 7.71 12.02 -4.48
CA LEU A 233 9.04 11.59 -4.90
C LEU A 233 10.14 12.46 -4.28
N LYS A 234 9.93 13.78 -4.23
CA LYS A 234 10.88 14.71 -3.62
C LYS A 234 11.10 14.37 -2.14
N GLU A 235 10.03 14.21 -1.37
CA GLU A 235 10.12 13.91 0.06
C GLU A 235 10.77 12.54 0.31
N ILE A 236 10.38 11.51 -0.45
CA ILE A 236 10.94 10.15 -0.32
C ILE A 236 12.44 10.14 -0.64
N VAL A 237 12.86 10.78 -1.73
CA VAL A 237 14.27 10.84 -2.13
C VAL A 237 15.10 11.62 -1.13
N ASN A 238 14.56 12.71 -0.58
CA ASN A 238 15.26 13.55 0.41
C ASN A 238 15.37 12.87 1.78
N ALA A 239 14.34 12.13 2.19
CA ALA A 239 14.32 11.48 3.50
C ALA A 239 15.36 10.36 3.62
N ASN A 240 15.84 9.82 2.49
CA ASN A 240 16.83 8.75 2.43
C ASN A 240 16.42 7.49 3.24
N LEU A 241 15.12 7.36 3.52
CA LEU A 241 14.52 6.24 4.25
C LEU A 241 14.44 5.04 3.31
N TYR A 242 14.78 3.85 3.81
CA TYR A 242 14.73 2.59 3.05
C TYR A 242 15.63 2.51 1.81
N LYS A 243 16.65 3.36 1.65
CA LYS A 243 17.58 3.25 0.52
C LYS A 243 18.44 1.98 0.63
N SER A 244 18.26 1.05 -0.31
CA SER A 244 19.18 -0.08 -0.48
C SER A 244 20.07 0.12 -1.71
N LYS A 245 21.38 -0.15 -1.55
CA LYS A 245 22.36 -0.18 -2.65
C LYS A 245 22.48 -1.55 -3.32
N LYS A 246 21.58 -2.51 -3.01
CA LYS A 246 21.63 -3.84 -3.62
C LYS A 246 21.64 -3.71 -5.15
N PRO A 247 22.48 -4.48 -5.87
CA PRO A 247 22.50 -4.43 -7.32
C PRO A 247 21.16 -4.94 -7.84
N PHE A 248 20.30 -4.04 -8.30
CA PHE A 248 19.13 -4.44 -9.05
C PHE A 248 19.63 -5.04 -10.38
N PRO A 249 19.12 -6.20 -10.82
CA PRO A 249 19.55 -6.79 -12.07
C PRO A 249 19.27 -5.82 -13.22
N LYS A 250 20.34 -5.20 -13.73
CA LYS A 250 20.27 -4.27 -14.87
C LYS A 250 19.91 -5.00 -16.17
N ASP A 251 20.05 -6.32 -16.16
CA ASP A 251 20.05 -7.18 -17.34
C ASP A 251 18.73 -7.97 -17.50
N LYS A 252 17.85 -7.97 -16.47
CA LYS A 252 16.53 -8.62 -16.58
C LYS A 252 15.60 -7.72 -17.43
N PRO A 253 14.95 -8.25 -18.49
CA PRO A 253 13.95 -7.50 -19.24
C PRO A 253 12.70 -7.24 -18.36
N TYR A 254 11.95 -6.17 -18.65
CA TYR A 254 10.61 -6.05 -18.10
C TYR A 254 9.75 -7.21 -18.60
N PRO A 255 8.90 -7.81 -17.75
CA PRO A 255 7.85 -8.68 -18.26
C PRO A 255 6.95 -7.84 -19.18
N TYR A 256 7.06 -8.09 -20.50
CA TYR A 256 6.11 -7.57 -21.46
C TYR A 256 4.78 -8.28 -21.23
N LYS A 257 3.69 -7.50 -21.12
CA LYS A 257 2.32 -8.02 -21.12
C LYS A 257 2.00 -8.61 -22.49
#